data_AF-A0A0B1TKN0-F1
#
_entry.id   AF-A0A0B1TKN0-F1
#
_cell.length_a   1.000
_cell.length_b   1.000
_cell.length_c   1.000
_cell.angle_alpha   90.00
_cell.angle_beta   90.00
_cell.angle_gamma   90.00
#
_symmetry.space_group_name_H-M   'P 1'
#
loop_
_entity.id
_entity.type
_entity.pdbx_description
1 polymer ?
#
loop_
_entity_poly.entity_id
_entity_poly.type
_entity_poly.pdbx_seq_one_letter_code
_entity_poly.pdbx_strand_id
1 'polypeptide(L)'
;MRNQLQWRIGTSFEHNSSPRSKDWEEQQEAQVATAKAEEEELTEQDHEAVVCAIRESYKGKWLKELEQDEQWIPVIEFVKKKEGAVIKNATTPGHLRFQCLDGCLVGAKLSAIKDVTFPGAFAKEPIGIVWKAWVAASIFSRSDLDLSKKIRFYRQGAICLDENALKPILRLAYEKCTAWTEFICTTERIQEHEKVERFAIERMYDEARQALKNELEEETRATRPQKEGPTGFAAPERAAAMENDGVREGLHTVVARIFKELREKLNE
;
A
#
# COMPACT_ATOMS: atom_id res chain seq x y z
N MET A 1 65.79 71.81 21.27
CA MET A 1 66.29 71.16 20.05
C MET A 1 65.15 70.40 19.40
N ARG A 2 64.88 70.69 18.11
CA ARG A 2 64.17 69.95 17.04
C ARG A 2 63.01 69.00 17.46
N ASN A 3 61.76 69.37 17.19
CA ASN A 3 60.99 69.09 15.94
C ASN A 3 60.91 67.61 15.56
N GLN A 4 59.71 67.03 15.59
CA GLN A 4 59.03 66.54 14.38
C GLN A 4 57.55 66.23 14.64
N LEU A 5 56.72 66.78 13.74
CA LEU A 5 55.29 66.56 13.59
C LEU A 5 55.03 65.20 12.94
N GLN A 6 53.98 64.50 13.37
CA GLN A 6 53.37 63.44 12.57
C GLN A 6 51.85 63.53 12.69
N TRP A 7 51.22 63.84 11.56
CA TRP A 7 49.78 63.93 11.38
C TRP A 7 49.18 62.52 11.27
N ARG A 8 48.08 62.26 11.99
CA ARG A 8 47.15 61.16 11.66
C ARG A 8 45.74 61.71 11.58
N ILE A 9 45.26 61.74 10.34
CA ILE A 9 43.86 61.89 9.96
C ILE A 9 43.19 60.54 10.26
N GLY A 10 42.14 60.55 11.08
CA GLY A 10 41.33 59.39 11.40
C GLY A 10 39.87 59.79 11.42
N THR A 11 39.24 59.80 10.25
CA THR A 11 37.78 59.91 10.08
C THR A 11 37.16 58.53 10.32
N SER A 12 36.53 58.36 11.48
CA SER A 12 35.68 57.21 11.75
C SER A 12 34.29 57.49 11.16
N PHE A 13 33.97 56.79 10.07
CA PHE A 13 32.65 56.79 9.45
C PHE A 13 31.92 55.53 9.96
N GLU A 14 31.05 55.69 10.95
CA GLU A 14 30.21 54.61 11.47
C GLU A 14 29.18 54.21 10.39
N HIS A 15 29.36 53.01 9.81
CA HIS A 15 28.31 52.37 9.03
C HIS A 15 27.27 51.78 9.99
N ASN A 16 26.13 52.45 10.06
CA ASN A 16 24.95 51.98 10.76
C ASN A 16 24.27 50.90 9.88
N SER A 17 24.66 49.64 10.08
CA SER A 17 24.04 48.49 9.41
C SER A 17 22.65 48.26 9.99
N SER A 18 21.63 48.63 9.22
CA SER A 18 20.20 48.41 9.51
C SER A 18 19.90 46.92 9.81
N PRO A 19 19.28 46.56 10.95
CA PRO A 19 18.99 45.17 11.32
C PRO A 19 17.85 44.49 10.53
N ARG A 20 17.42 45.03 9.38
CA ARG A 20 16.09 44.73 8.82
C ARG A 20 16.06 43.76 7.63
N SER A 21 17.20 43.16 7.24
CA SER A 21 17.25 42.31 6.03
C SER A 21 17.33 40.80 6.28
N LYS A 22 17.64 40.34 7.51
CA LYS A 22 17.81 38.90 7.78
C LYS A 22 16.49 38.17 8.04
N ASP A 23 15.51 38.85 8.64
CA ASP A 23 14.20 38.25 8.94
C ASP A 23 13.37 37.96 7.68
N TRP A 24 13.63 38.64 6.57
CA TRP A 24 12.86 38.46 5.33
C TRP A 24 13.33 37.26 4.50
N GLU A 25 14.64 37.00 4.44
CA GLU A 25 15.17 35.81 3.74
C GLU A 25 14.79 34.52 4.48
N GLU A 26 14.85 34.52 5.81
CA GLU A 26 14.49 33.35 6.63
C GLU A 26 12.97 33.06 6.57
N GLN A 27 12.13 34.10 6.47
CA GLN A 27 10.69 33.93 6.24
C GLN A 27 10.35 33.45 4.82
N GLN A 28 11.13 33.87 3.82
CA GLN A 28 10.91 33.47 2.44
C GLN A 28 11.37 32.02 2.17
N GLU A 29 12.46 31.58 2.78
CA GLU A 29 12.91 30.18 2.72
C GLU A 29 11.95 29.23 3.44
N ALA A 30 11.38 29.64 4.59
CA ALA A 30 10.36 28.85 5.29
C ALA A 30 9.07 28.72 4.47
N GLN A 31 8.62 29.77 3.78
CA GLN A 31 7.43 29.71 2.93
C GLN A 31 7.63 28.80 1.70
N VAL A 32 8.81 28.81 1.08
CA VAL A 32 9.12 27.94 -0.06
C VAL A 32 9.25 26.47 0.36
N ALA A 33 9.81 26.18 1.54
CA ALA A 33 9.88 24.82 2.06
C ALA A 33 8.51 24.23 2.42
N THR A 34 7.60 25.06 2.95
CA THR A 34 6.23 24.62 3.31
C THR A 34 5.38 24.36 2.06
N ALA A 35 5.46 25.23 1.05
CA ALA A 35 4.75 25.04 -0.22
C ALA A 35 5.23 23.80 -1.00
N LYS A 36 6.51 23.45 -0.89
CA LYS A 36 7.07 22.27 -1.56
C LYS A 36 6.71 20.95 -0.87
N ALA A 37 6.56 20.97 0.46
CA ALA A 37 6.07 19.82 1.21
C ALA A 37 4.57 19.56 0.99
N GLU A 38 3.76 20.62 0.87
CA GLU A 38 2.32 20.48 0.57
C GLU A 38 2.05 20.02 -0.87
N GLU A 39 2.91 20.36 -1.84
CA GLU A 39 2.77 19.90 -3.24
C GLU A 39 3.21 18.43 -3.43
N GLU A 40 4.14 17.93 -2.59
CA GLU A 40 4.57 16.52 -2.58
C GLU A 40 3.56 15.61 -1.85
N GLU A 41 2.87 16.10 -0.80
CA GLU A 41 1.88 15.31 -0.04
C GLU A 41 0.50 15.22 -0.76
N LEU A 42 0.22 16.11 -1.71
CA LEU A 42 -1.03 16.13 -2.50
C LEU A 42 -1.03 15.25 -3.76
N THR A 43 0.09 14.60 -4.11
CA THR A 43 0.19 13.78 -5.33
C THR A 43 0.26 12.27 -5.06
N GLU A 44 0.40 11.83 -3.81
CA GLU A 44 0.54 10.40 -3.49
C GLU A 44 -0.77 9.76 -2.99
N GLN A 45 -1.68 10.53 -2.38
CA GLN A 45 -2.93 10.01 -1.82
C GLN A 45 -4.09 9.86 -2.82
N ASP A 46 -4.15 10.72 -3.86
CA ASP A 46 -5.25 10.70 -4.83
C ASP A 46 -5.03 9.70 -5.98
N HIS A 47 -3.80 9.25 -6.20
CA HIS A 47 -3.48 8.28 -7.25
C HIS A 47 -3.77 6.82 -6.83
N GLU A 48 -3.71 6.51 -5.53
CA GLU A 48 -3.92 5.14 -5.03
C GLU A 48 -5.42 4.77 -4.97
N ALA A 49 -6.30 5.73 -4.68
CA ALA A 49 -7.74 5.51 -4.59
C ALA A 49 -8.42 5.29 -5.97
N VAL A 50 -7.92 5.92 -7.04
CA VAL A 50 -8.48 5.80 -8.40
C VAL A 50 -8.10 4.47 -9.06
N VAL A 51 -6.92 3.93 -8.75
CA VAL A 51 -6.41 2.69 -9.36
C VAL A 51 -7.05 1.43 -8.75
N CYS A 52 -7.46 1.46 -7.47
CA CYS A 52 -8.09 0.31 -6.82
C CYS A 52 -9.60 0.15 -7.13
N ALA A 53 -10.32 1.23 -7.45
CA ALA A 53 -11.78 1.16 -7.66
C ALA A 53 -12.20 0.51 -9.01
N ILE A 54 -11.30 0.43 -9.99
CA ILE A 54 -11.63 0.01 -11.37
C ILE A 54 -11.56 -1.52 -11.54
N ARG A 55 -11.03 -2.27 -10.59
CA ARG A 55 -10.42 -3.54 -10.97
C ARG A 55 -11.35 -4.71 -11.28
N GLU A 56 -12.52 -4.95 -10.67
CA GLU A 56 -13.14 -6.28 -10.92
C GLU A 56 -14.66 -6.45 -10.97
N SER A 57 -15.52 -5.46 -10.64
CA SER A 57 -16.98 -5.71 -10.71
C SER A 57 -17.74 -5.04 -11.86
N TYR A 58 -17.19 -4.01 -12.51
CA TYR A 58 -17.82 -3.38 -13.66
C TYR A 58 -16.72 -2.88 -14.61
N LYS A 59 -16.32 -3.70 -15.60
CA LYS A 59 -15.69 -3.13 -16.79
C LYS A 59 -16.72 -2.21 -17.44
N GLY A 60 -16.66 -0.92 -17.08
CA GLY A 60 -17.55 0.11 -17.59
C GLY A 60 -17.54 0.09 -19.12
N LYS A 61 -18.65 0.53 -19.74
CA LYS A 61 -18.76 0.61 -21.20
C LYS A 61 -17.56 1.34 -21.82
N TRP A 62 -17.03 2.37 -21.13
CA TRP A 62 -15.83 3.09 -21.56
C TRP A 62 -14.60 2.18 -21.70
N LEU A 63 -14.43 1.17 -20.83
CA LEU A 63 -13.17 0.41 -20.76
C LEU A 63 -13.11 -0.57 -21.93
N LYS A 64 -14.29 -1.03 -22.36
CA LYS A 64 -14.45 -1.81 -23.58
C LYS A 64 -14.24 -0.96 -24.84
N GLU A 65 -14.65 0.32 -24.81
CA GLU A 65 -14.41 1.26 -25.91
C GLU A 65 -12.92 1.65 -26.00
N LEU A 66 -12.25 1.87 -24.87
CA LEU A 66 -10.79 2.09 -24.80
C LEU A 66 -9.97 0.86 -25.20
N GLU A 67 -10.41 -0.36 -24.85
CA GLU A 67 -9.76 -1.62 -25.29
C GLU A 67 -9.90 -1.86 -26.80
N GLN A 68 -10.82 -1.16 -27.49
CA GLN A 68 -11.00 -1.24 -28.94
C GLN A 68 -10.22 -0.16 -29.72
N ASP A 69 -9.68 0.84 -29.03
CA ASP A 69 -8.90 1.89 -29.66
C ASP A 69 -7.44 1.45 -29.81
N GLU A 70 -7.01 1.25 -31.05
CA GLU A 70 -5.64 0.81 -31.41
C GLU A 70 -4.57 1.75 -30.84
N GLN A 71 -4.86 3.04 -30.64
CA GLN A 71 -3.92 3.99 -30.07
C GLN A 71 -3.65 3.75 -28.57
N TRP A 72 -4.63 3.18 -27.87
CA TRP A 72 -4.53 2.92 -26.44
C TRP A 72 -4.07 1.50 -26.11
N ILE A 73 -4.08 0.57 -27.07
CA ILE A 73 -3.58 -0.81 -26.87
C ILE A 73 -2.19 -0.82 -26.23
N PRO A 74 -1.17 -0.07 -26.71
CA PRO A 74 0.16 -0.10 -26.10
C PRO A 74 0.19 0.43 -24.67
N VAL A 75 -0.64 1.44 -24.36
CA VAL A 75 -0.74 2.03 -23.02
C VAL A 75 -1.48 1.09 -22.08
N ILE A 76 -2.58 0.47 -22.54
CA ILE A 76 -3.34 -0.52 -21.79
C ILE A 76 -2.49 -1.75 -21.55
N GLU A 77 -1.73 -2.22 -22.54
CA GLU A 77 -0.77 -3.31 -22.38
C GLU A 77 0.35 -2.92 -21.44
N PHE A 78 0.88 -1.70 -21.50
CA PHE A 78 1.88 -1.19 -20.57
C PHE A 78 1.35 -1.12 -19.13
N VAL A 79 0.13 -0.62 -18.93
CA VAL A 79 -0.53 -0.53 -17.62
C VAL A 79 -0.96 -1.90 -17.11
N LYS A 80 -1.39 -2.82 -17.98
CA LYS A 80 -1.70 -4.23 -17.66
C LYS A 80 -0.45 -5.08 -17.49
N LYS A 81 0.70 -4.66 -18.03
CA LYS A 81 2.00 -5.26 -17.77
C LYS A 81 2.46 -4.85 -16.38
N LYS A 82 1.69 -5.29 -15.40
CA LYS A 82 2.10 -5.35 -14.01
C LYS A 82 3.16 -6.44 -13.97
N GLU A 83 4.41 -6.01 -13.89
CA GLU A 83 5.53 -6.92 -13.69
C GLU A 83 5.26 -7.68 -12.40
N GLY A 84 5.31 -9.00 -12.45
CA GLY A 84 5.11 -9.78 -11.24
C GLY A 84 6.30 -9.63 -10.32
N ALA A 85 6.11 -9.89 -9.03
CA ALA A 85 7.22 -9.94 -8.10
C ALA A 85 8.18 -11.06 -8.52
N VAL A 86 9.47 -10.70 -8.60
CA VAL A 86 10.57 -11.62 -8.84
C VAL A 86 11.38 -11.72 -7.55
N ILE A 87 11.18 -12.80 -6.81
CA ILE A 87 11.69 -12.99 -5.46
C ILE A 87 12.91 -13.92 -5.54
N LYS A 88 14.11 -13.34 -5.56
CA LYS A 88 15.35 -14.09 -5.84
C LYS A 88 16.12 -14.56 -4.61
N ASN A 89 15.80 -14.04 -3.42
CA ASN A 89 16.57 -14.36 -2.23
C ASN A 89 15.71 -14.40 -0.96
N ALA A 90 16.24 -15.02 0.08
CA ALA A 90 15.56 -15.11 1.37
C ALA A 90 15.48 -13.80 2.17
N THR A 91 16.15 -12.74 1.74
CA THR A 91 16.14 -11.43 2.42
C THR A 91 15.06 -10.49 1.88
N THR A 92 14.47 -10.79 0.72
CA THR A 92 13.39 -9.98 0.15
C THR A 92 12.04 -10.29 0.81
N PRO A 93 11.25 -9.26 1.19
CA PRO A 93 9.86 -9.45 1.58
C PRO A 93 9.08 -10.26 0.53
N GLY A 94 8.16 -11.10 1.00
CA GLY A 94 7.45 -12.06 0.16
C GLY A 94 8.14 -13.40 0.00
N HIS A 95 9.46 -13.50 0.20
CA HIS A 95 10.10 -14.81 0.19
C HIS A 95 9.62 -15.66 1.38
N LEU A 96 9.26 -16.94 1.19
CA LEU A 96 8.71 -17.74 2.29
C LEU A 96 9.69 -17.97 3.46
N ARG A 97 10.99 -17.86 3.22
CA ARG A 97 12.04 -17.85 4.25
C ARG A 97 12.41 -16.47 4.78
N PHE A 98 11.74 -15.43 4.33
CA PHE A 98 11.98 -14.07 4.78
C PHE A 98 11.77 -13.97 6.29
N GLN A 99 12.82 -13.51 6.97
CA GLN A 99 12.80 -13.20 8.38
C GLN A 99 12.82 -11.68 8.52
N CYS A 100 11.72 -11.14 9.02
CA CYS A 100 11.62 -9.71 9.32
C CYS A 100 12.66 -9.34 10.40
N LEU A 101 13.32 -8.19 10.23
CA LEU A 101 14.32 -7.67 11.16
C LEU A 101 13.73 -7.44 12.56
N ASP A 102 12.48 -7.00 12.63
CA ASP A 102 11.75 -6.78 13.90
C ASP A 102 11.30 -8.10 14.56
N GLY A 103 11.52 -9.25 13.90
CA GLY A 103 11.16 -10.55 14.45
C GLY A 103 9.66 -10.76 14.63
N CYS A 104 8.81 -10.04 13.87
CA CYS A 104 7.35 -10.05 14.05
C CYS A 104 6.74 -11.47 14.14
N LEU A 105 7.22 -12.39 13.29
CA LEU A 105 6.72 -13.77 13.23
C LEU A 105 7.44 -14.71 14.21
N VAL A 106 8.56 -14.30 14.81
CA VAL A 106 9.26 -15.08 15.84
C VAL A 106 8.44 -15.12 17.14
N GLY A 107 7.76 -14.03 17.47
CA GLY A 107 6.85 -13.98 18.64
C GLY A 107 5.49 -14.65 18.40
N ALA A 108 5.10 -14.85 17.14
CA ALA A 108 3.83 -15.48 16.79
C ALA A 108 3.90 -17.00 16.95
N LYS A 109 2.82 -17.60 17.47
CA LYS A 109 2.73 -19.04 17.75
C LYS A 109 1.93 -19.76 16.67
N LEU A 110 2.21 -21.06 16.47
CA LEU A 110 1.44 -21.90 15.55
C LEU A 110 -0.07 -21.91 15.88
N SER A 111 -0.45 -21.80 17.16
CA SER A 111 -1.85 -21.70 17.58
C SER A 111 -2.58 -20.46 17.05
N ALA A 112 -1.87 -19.44 16.58
CA ALA A 112 -2.48 -18.23 16.03
C ALA A 112 -2.91 -18.38 14.56
N ILE A 113 -2.46 -19.45 13.89
CA ILE A 113 -2.86 -19.74 12.52
C ILE A 113 -4.32 -20.22 12.56
N LYS A 114 -5.21 -19.45 11.94
CA LYS A 114 -6.63 -19.78 11.82
C LYS A 114 -6.79 -21.06 10.99
N ASP A 115 -7.88 -21.79 11.23
CA ASP A 115 -8.28 -22.99 10.50
C ASP A 115 -7.36 -24.22 10.62
N VAL A 116 -6.29 -24.15 11.41
CA VAL A 116 -5.37 -25.27 11.65
C VAL A 116 -5.27 -25.56 13.14
N THR A 117 -5.59 -26.80 13.53
CA THR A 117 -5.52 -27.22 14.94
C THR A 117 -4.18 -27.89 15.23
N PHE A 118 -3.35 -27.23 16.04
CA PHE A 118 -2.09 -27.78 16.53
C PHE A 118 -2.25 -28.41 17.92
N PRO A 119 -1.71 -29.61 18.16
CA PRO A 119 -1.82 -30.27 19.46
C PRO A 119 -0.84 -29.69 20.49
N GLY A 120 -1.34 -29.39 21.69
CA GLY A 120 -0.54 -29.23 22.92
C GLY A 120 0.69 -28.34 22.77
N ALA A 121 1.88 -28.95 22.91
CA ALA A 121 3.16 -28.23 22.87
C ALA A 121 3.44 -27.59 21.51
N PHE A 122 3.04 -28.22 20.41
CA PHE A 122 3.27 -27.72 19.05
C PHE A 122 2.52 -26.39 18.82
N ALA A 123 1.33 -26.25 19.40
CA ALA A 123 0.56 -25.02 19.33
C ALA A 123 1.33 -23.81 19.93
N LYS A 124 2.23 -24.05 20.89
CA LYS A 124 3.02 -23.02 21.57
C LYS A 124 4.34 -22.70 20.86
N GLU A 125 4.71 -23.47 19.84
CA GLU A 125 5.95 -23.24 19.11
C GLU A 125 5.91 -21.94 18.31
N PRO A 126 7.02 -21.20 18.23
CA PRO A 126 7.12 -20.00 17.41
C PRO A 126 7.14 -20.37 15.92
N ILE A 127 6.48 -19.52 15.13
CA ILE A 127 6.44 -19.59 13.68
C ILE A 127 7.82 -19.31 13.10
N GLY A 128 8.42 -18.17 13.48
CA GLY A 128 9.70 -17.71 12.96
C GLY A 128 9.60 -17.17 11.53
N ILE A 129 9.28 -18.04 10.57
CA ILE A 129 9.15 -17.73 9.14
C ILE A 129 7.93 -18.43 8.53
N VAL A 130 7.40 -17.86 7.45
CA VAL A 130 6.20 -18.39 6.76
C VAL A 130 6.42 -19.83 6.29
N TRP A 131 7.60 -20.17 5.76
CA TRP A 131 7.94 -21.53 5.31
C TRP A 131 7.77 -22.58 6.41
N LYS A 132 8.29 -22.32 7.61
CA LYS A 132 8.20 -23.25 8.74
C LYS A 132 6.75 -23.43 9.19
N ALA A 133 5.99 -22.34 9.27
CA ALA A 133 4.56 -22.41 9.56
C ALA A 133 3.82 -23.21 8.49
N TRP A 134 4.18 -23.06 7.21
CA TRP A 134 3.49 -23.73 6.11
C TRP A 134 3.72 -25.23 6.13
N VAL A 135 4.97 -25.66 6.25
CA VAL A 135 5.30 -27.09 6.40
C VAL A 135 4.55 -27.70 7.60
N ALA A 136 4.51 -27.00 8.74
CA ALA A 136 3.76 -27.46 9.91
C ALA A 136 2.26 -27.56 9.61
N ALA A 137 1.66 -26.48 9.13
CA ALA A 137 0.24 -26.38 8.87
C ALA A 137 -0.23 -27.42 7.85
N SER A 138 0.53 -27.65 6.78
CA SER A 138 0.18 -28.63 5.76
C SER A 138 0.20 -30.08 6.27
N ILE A 139 1.01 -30.40 7.28
CA ILE A 139 0.95 -31.71 7.93
C ILE A 139 -0.29 -31.79 8.84
N PHE A 140 -0.55 -30.75 9.63
CA PHE A 140 -1.61 -30.77 10.63
C PHE A 140 -3.02 -30.53 10.05
N SER A 141 -3.14 -29.92 8.87
CA SER A 141 -4.41 -29.71 8.14
C SER A 141 -4.97 -31.01 7.53
N ARG A 142 -4.11 -31.98 7.23
CA ARG A 142 -4.50 -33.23 6.54
C ARG A 142 -5.52 -34.05 7.32
N SER A 143 -6.66 -34.37 6.72
CA SER A 143 -7.69 -35.20 7.35
C SER A 143 -7.41 -36.70 7.23
N ASP A 144 -6.59 -37.12 6.28
CA ASP A 144 -6.26 -38.52 6.00
C ASP A 144 -5.20 -39.11 6.94
N LEU A 145 -4.54 -38.28 7.74
CA LEU A 145 -3.53 -38.68 8.71
C LEU A 145 -4.07 -38.61 10.14
N ASP A 146 -3.86 -39.68 10.91
CA ASP A 146 -4.06 -39.64 12.36
C ASP A 146 -3.02 -38.72 13.04
N LEU A 147 -3.34 -38.28 14.26
CA LEU A 147 -2.51 -37.35 15.02
C LEU A 147 -1.09 -37.88 15.27
N SER A 148 -0.95 -39.18 15.51
CA SER A 148 0.34 -39.83 15.77
C SER A 148 1.25 -39.76 14.53
N LYS A 149 0.70 -40.03 13.34
CA LYS A 149 1.43 -39.89 12.06
C LYS A 149 1.81 -38.44 11.78
N LYS A 150 0.89 -37.48 12.03
CA LYS A 150 1.18 -36.04 11.90
C LYS A 150 2.37 -35.62 12.75
N ILE A 151 2.35 -35.98 14.03
CA ILE A 151 3.44 -35.70 14.97
C ILE A 151 4.75 -36.33 14.50
N ARG A 152 4.71 -37.59 14.04
CA ARG A 152 5.89 -38.30 13.54
C ARG A 152 6.49 -37.60 12.32
N PHE A 153 5.67 -37.26 11.33
CA PHE A 153 6.10 -36.56 10.12
C PHE A 153 6.69 -35.18 10.44
N TYR A 154 6.03 -34.42 11.32
CA TYR A 154 6.54 -33.12 11.74
C TYR A 154 7.92 -33.24 12.42
N ARG A 155 8.08 -34.17 13.35
CA ARG A 155 9.36 -34.41 14.04
C ARG A 155 10.47 -34.92 13.13
N GLN A 156 10.13 -35.65 12.07
CA GLN A 156 11.08 -36.14 11.06
C GLN A 156 11.46 -35.06 10.04
N GLY A 157 10.86 -33.86 10.10
CA GLY A 157 11.08 -32.82 9.11
C GLY A 157 10.54 -33.18 7.73
N ALA A 158 9.48 -34.00 7.66
CA ALA A 158 8.82 -34.30 6.40
C ALA A 158 8.21 -33.03 5.80
N ILE A 159 8.28 -32.88 4.48
CA ILE A 159 7.72 -31.74 3.76
C ILE A 159 6.53 -32.25 2.95
N CYS A 160 5.32 -31.85 3.35
CA CYS A 160 4.07 -32.25 2.73
C CYS A 160 3.24 -31.00 2.47
N LEU A 161 3.60 -30.20 1.46
CA LEU A 161 2.96 -28.91 1.21
C LEU A 161 1.50 -29.08 0.77
N ASP A 162 0.63 -28.25 1.35
CA ASP A 162 -0.80 -28.16 1.06
C ASP A 162 -1.13 -26.69 0.78
N GLU A 163 -1.72 -26.43 -0.38
CA GLU A 163 -2.03 -25.09 -0.88
C GLU A 163 -3.00 -24.36 0.06
N ASN A 164 -4.00 -25.08 0.57
CA ASN A 164 -5.03 -24.51 1.44
C ASN A 164 -4.47 -24.06 2.79
N ALA A 165 -3.38 -24.69 3.23
CA ALA A 165 -2.73 -24.34 4.48
C ALA A 165 -1.89 -23.05 4.38
N LEU A 166 -1.53 -22.58 3.18
CA LEU A 166 -0.70 -21.38 3.02
C LEU A 166 -1.50 -20.09 3.28
N LYS A 167 -2.74 -20.02 2.79
CA LYS A 167 -3.61 -18.85 2.92
C LYS A 167 -3.73 -18.32 4.37
N PRO A 168 -4.09 -19.14 5.39
CA PRO A 168 -4.22 -18.64 6.76
C PRO A 168 -2.88 -18.16 7.36
N ILE A 169 -1.75 -18.65 6.86
CA ILE A 169 -0.43 -18.22 7.30
C ILE A 169 -0.06 -16.88 6.68
N LEU A 170 -0.35 -16.69 5.39
CA LEU A 170 -0.20 -15.40 4.73
C LEU A 170 -1.11 -14.35 5.39
N ARG A 171 -2.32 -14.73 5.78
CA ARG A 171 -3.22 -13.86 6.57
C ARG A 171 -2.61 -13.46 7.90
N LEU A 172 -2.07 -14.43 8.65
CA LEU A 172 -1.40 -14.12 9.91
C LEU A 172 -0.16 -13.23 9.71
N ALA A 173 0.60 -13.44 8.64
CA ALA A 173 1.76 -12.62 8.31
C ALA A 173 1.34 -11.18 7.95
N TYR A 174 0.28 -11.03 7.15
CA TYR A 174 -0.37 -9.76 6.85
C TYR A 174 -0.82 -9.01 8.11
N GLU A 175 -1.42 -9.72 9.08
CA GLU A 175 -1.91 -9.12 10.33
C GLU A 175 -0.78 -8.75 11.31
N LYS A 176 0.41 -9.36 11.19
CA LYS A 176 1.48 -9.26 12.21
C LYS A 176 2.74 -8.56 11.76
N CYS A 177 3.01 -8.45 10.46
CA CYS A 177 4.28 -7.95 9.96
C CYS A 177 4.09 -6.99 8.80
N THR A 178 4.46 -5.72 9.01
CA THR A 178 4.31 -4.64 8.03
C THR A 178 4.97 -4.95 6.68
N ALA A 179 6.16 -5.55 6.68
CA ALA A 179 6.83 -5.96 5.44
C ALA A 179 6.04 -7.01 4.64
N TRP A 180 5.32 -7.90 5.32
CA TRP A 180 4.42 -8.86 4.67
C TRP A 180 3.10 -8.19 4.24
N THR A 181 2.57 -7.27 5.04
CA THR A 181 1.38 -6.46 4.69
C THR A 181 1.64 -5.69 3.39
N GLU A 182 2.73 -4.93 3.35
CA GLU A 182 3.16 -4.15 2.18
C GLU A 182 3.34 -5.05 0.97
N PHE A 183 4.08 -6.16 1.13
CA PHE A 183 4.29 -7.10 0.03
C PHE A 183 2.97 -7.65 -0.53
N ILE A 184 2.04 -8.09 0.33
CA ILE A 184 0.75 -8.66 -0.10
C ILE A 184 -0.14 -7.62 -0.79
N CYS A 185 -0.16 -6.38 -0.28
CA CYS A 185 -0.92 -5.28 -0.87
C CYS A 185 -0.38 -4.88 -2.24
N THR A 186 0.92 -4.61 -2.31
CA THR A 186 1.59 -4.07 -3.52
C THR A 186 1.76 -5.11 -4.62
N THR A 187 1.97 -6.38 -4.26
CA THR A 187 2.24 -7.43 -5.24
C THR A 187 0.95 -7.98 -5.85
N GLU A 188 0.90 -7.98 -7.18
CA GLU A 188 -0.26 -8.48 -7.92
C GLU A 188 -0.17 -9.95 -8.26
N ARG A 189 1.02 -10.39 -8.67
CA ARG A 189 1.35 -11.76 -9.06
C ARG A 189 2.78 -12.06 -8.70
N ILE A 190 3.07 -13.33 -8.42
CA ILE A 190 4.44 -13.82 -8.30
C ILE A 190 4.83 -14.34 -9.68
N GLN A 191 5.82 -13.70 -10.30
CA GLN A 191 6.34 -14.12 -11.59
C GLN A 191 7.43 -15.18 -11.43
N GLU A 192 8.29 -15.01 -10.44
CA GLU A 192 9.38 -15.93 -10.15
C GLU A 192 9.64 -15.93 -8.64
N HIS A 193 9.88 -17.11 -8.08
CA HIS A 193 10.29 -17.27 -6.69
C HIS A 193 11.44 -18.27 -6.61
N GLU A 194 12.48 -17.94 -5.87
CA GLU A 194 13.58 -18.86 -5.61
C GLU A 194 13.06 -20.16 -4.97
N LYS A 195 13.50 -21.31 -5.50
CA LYS A 195 13.07 -22.61 -4.97
C LYS A 195 13.42 -22.74 -3.49
N VAL A 196 12.45 -23.12 -2.69
CA VAL A 196 12.66 -23.38 -1.27
C VAL A 196 12.84 -24.88 -1.08
N GLU A 197 14.00 -25.33 -0.59
CA GLU A 197 14.25 -26.77 -0.34
C GLU A 197 14.05 -27.67 -1.59
N ARG A 198 14.28 -27.12 -2.79
CA ARG A 198 14.06 -27.74 -4.12
C ARG A 198 12.60 -27.78 -4.59
N PHE A 199 11.66 -27.27 -3.80
CA PHE A 199 10.25 -27.16 -4.19
C PHE A 199 10.02 -25.91 -5.04
N ALA A 200 9.35 -26.11 -6.18
CA ALA A 200 8.75 -25.04 -6.97
C ALA A 200 7.37 -24.75 -6.36
N ILE A 201 7.20 -23.55 -5.81
CA ILE A 201 6.06 -23.14 -4.98
C ILE A 201 5.27 -21.99 -5.59
N GLU A 202 5.71 -21.49 -6.74
CA GLU A 202 5.21 -20.27 -7.37
C GLU A 202 3.70 -20.34 -7.57
N ARG A 203 3.21 -21.46 -8.10
CA ARG A 203 1.78 -21.64 -8.38
C ARG A 203 0.94 -21.64 -7.10
N MET A 204 1.28 -22.51 -6.15
CA MET A 204 0.56 -22.62 -4.87
C MET A 204 0.60 -21.31 -4.09
N TYR A 205 1.72 -20.60 -4.17
CA TYR A 205 1.88 -19.33 -3.49
C TYR A 205 1.07 -18.21 -4.17
N ASP A 206 1.08 -18.15 -5.50
CA ASP A 206 0.26 -17.19 -6.23
C ASP A 206 -1.24 -17.42 -5.99
N GLU A 207 -1.70 -18.68 -6.05
CA GLU A 207 -3.07 -19.10 -5.76
C GLU A 207 -3.50 -18.71 -4.34
N ALA A 208 -2.69 -19.08 -3.33
CA ALA A 208 -2.98 -18.74 -1.93
C ALA A 208 -2.98 -17.24 -1.65
N ARG A 209 -2.08 -16.47 -2.29
CA ARG A 209 -2.04 -15.01 -2.15
C ARG A 209 -3.26 -14.37 -2.81
N GLN A 210 -3.62 -14.78 -4.02
CA GLN A 210 -4.82 -14.27 -4.71
C GLN A 210 -6.07 -14.56 -3.89
N ALA A 211 -6.21 -15.78 -3.36
CA ALA A 211 -7.32 -16.13 -2.48
C ALA A 211 -7.38 -15.24 -1.22
N LEU A 212 -6.24 -14.91 -0.62
CA LEU A 212 -6.17 -13.97 0.50
C LEU A 212 -6.57 -12.55 0.10
N LYS A 213 -6.10 -12.03 -1.05
CA LYS A 213 -6.47 -10.68 -1.50
C LYS A 213 -7.97 -10.56 -1.71
N ASN A 214 -8.59 -11.55 -2.35
CA ASN A 214 -10.03 -11.60 -2.54
C ASN A 214 -10.77 -11.59 -1.19
N GLU A 215 -10.32 -12.38 -0.22
CA GLU A 215 -10.90 -12.43 1.13
C GLU A 215 -10.79 -11.07 1.85
N LEU A 216 -9.65 -10.38 1.76
CA LEU A 216 -9.46 -9.05 2.35
C LEU A 216 -10.36 -7.98 1.68
N GLU A 217 -10.54 -8.06 0.37
CA GLU A 217 -11.45 -7.18 -0.37
C GLU A 217 -12.91 -7.41 0.01
N GLU A 218 -13.31 -8.68 0.19
CA GLU A 218 -14.65 -9.04 0.66
C GLU A 218 -14.90 -8.55 2.08
N GLU A 219 -13.95 -8.71 3.00
CA GLU A 219 -14.02 -8.19 4.37
C GLU A 219 -14.13 -6.66 4.37
N THR A 220 -13.35 -5.99 3.53
CA THR A 220 -13.42 -4.53 3.36
C THR A 220 -14.78 -4.10 2.83
N ARG A 221 -15.33 -4.82 1.84
CA ARG A 221 -16.66 -4.53 1.28
C ARG A 221 -17.76 -4.75 2.31
N ALA A 222 -17.67 -5.79 3.13
CA ALA A 222 -18.64 -6.12 4.17
C ALA A 222 -18.63 -5.11 5.33
N THR A 223 -17.47 -4.53 5.64
CA THR A 223 -17.29 -3.56 6.73
C THR A 223 -17.52 -2.11 6.32
N ARG A 224 -17.70 -1.82 5.02
CA ARG A 224 -18.04 -0.48 4.56
C ARG A 224 -19.40 -0.05 5.14
N PRO A 225 -19.46 1.08 5.88
CA PRO A 225 -20.73 1.60 6.36
C PRO A 225 -21.63 1.90 5.16
N GLN A 226 -22.84 1.31 5.14
CA GLN A 226 -23.87 1.72 4.21
C GLN A 226 -24.23 3.17 4.56
N LYS A 227 -23.88 4.10 3.67
CA LYS A 227 -24.27 5.49 3.82
C LYS A 227 -25.78 5.58 3.62
N GLU A 228 -26.54 5.53 4.71
CA GLU A 228 -27.96 5.88 4.70
C GLU A 228 -28.08 7.40 4.74
N GLY A 229 -28.24 8.00 3.56
CA GLY A 229 -28.51 9.41 3.39
C GLY A 229 -28.39 9.81 1.92
N PRO A 230 -29.01 10.92 1.48
CA PRO A 230 -28.63 11.53 0.22
C PRO A 230 -27.12 11.78 0.29
N THR A 231 -26.36 11.26 -0.67
CA THR A 231 -24.91 11.42 -0.77
C THR A 231 -24.58 12.90 -0.97
N GLY A 232 -24.66 13.68 0.11
CA GLY A 232 -24.07 15.00 0.22
C GLY A 232 -22.58 14.76 0.36
N PHE A 233 -21.83 15.02 -0.71
CA PHE A 233 -20.39 15.17 -0.58
C PHE A 233 -20.16 16.24 0.49
N ALA A 234 -19.31 15.94 1.48
CA ALA A 234 -18.81 16.95 2.39
C ALA A 234 -18.01 17.92 1.53
N ALA A 235 -18.68 18.98 1.08
CA ALA A 235 -18.05 20.02 0.32
C ALA A 235 -17.10 20.75 1.29
N PRO A 236 -15.87 21.10 0.88
CA PRO A 236 -14.94 21.83 1.74
C PRO A 236 -15.60 23.07 2.33
N GLU A 237 -15.10 23.61 3.44
CA GLU A 237 -15.67 24.82 4.08
C GLU A 237 -15.77 26.01 3.10
N ARG A 238 -14.94 26.01 2.04
CA ARG A 238 -15.00 26.97 0.92
C ARG A 238 -16.23 26.83 0.01
N ALA A 239 -16.88 25.68 -0.01
CA ALA A 239 -18.12 25.45 -0.75
C ALA A 239 -19.34 26.09 -0.05
N ALA A 240 -19.27 26.35 1.27
CA ALA A 240 -20.28 27.17 1.95
C ALA A 240 -20.31 28.62 1.40
N ALA A 241 -19.18 29.10 0.85
CA ALA A 241 -19.15 30.38 0.14
C ALA A 241 -19.94 30.35 -1.19
N MET A 242 -20.07 29.17 -1.83
CA MET A 242 -20.88 29.02 -3.04
C MET A 242 -22.38 28.97 -2.77
N GLU A 243 -22.80 28.74 -1.52
CA GLU A 243 -24.22 28.66 -1.15
C GLU A 243 -24.86 30.06 -1.00
N ASN A 244 -24.03 31.09 -0.80
CA ASN A 244 -24.48 32.47 -0.60
C ASN A 244 -24.46 33.33 -1.88
N ASP A 245 -23.83 32.86 -2.96
CA ASP A 245 -23.87 33.54 -4.26
C ASP A 245 -25.10 33.06 -5.03
N GLY A 246 -26.25 33.66 -4.72
CA GLY A 246 -27.40 33.60 -5.62
C GLY A 246 -26.98 34.03 -7.03
N VAL A 247 -27.51 33.34 -8.05
CA VAL A 247 -27.21 33.45 -9.50
C VAL A 247 -26.80 34.86 -9.93
N ARG A 248 -25.53 35.21 -9.74
CA ARG A 248 -25.01 36.50 -10.19
C ARG A 248 -23.82 36.37 -11.11
N GLU A 249 -22.94 35.37 -10.97
CA GLU A 249 -21.80 35.20 -11.89
C GLU A 249 -21.40 33.72 -12.15
N GLY A 250 -22.32 32.92 -12.67
CA GLY A 250 -21.98 32.05 -13.82
C GLY A 250 -21.26 30.71 -13.61
N LEU A 251 -21.49 29.95 -12.53
CA LEU A 251 -21.19 28.51 -12.50
C LEU A 251 -22.45 27.69 -12.22
N HIS A 252 -23.00 27.08 -13.27
CA HIS A 252 -24.15 26.19 -13.16
C HIS A 252 -23.67 24.78 -12.82
N THR A 253 -23.61 24.44 -11.53
CA THR A 253 -23.37 23.05 -11.12
C THR A 253 -24.65 22.26 -11.35
N VAL A 254 -24.63 21.33 -12.30
CA VAL A 254 -25.73 20.40 -12.51
C VAL A 254 -25.26 18.97 -12.30
N VAL A 255 -25.95 18.27 -11.42
CA VAL A 255 -25.73 16.83 -11.24
C VAL A 255 -26.39 16.10 -12.41
N ALA A 256 -25.56 15.50 -13.26
CA ALA A 256 -25.98 14.53 -14.26
C ALA A 256 -25.78 13.13 -13.68
N ARG A 257 -26.84 12.33 -13.65
CA ARG A 257 -26.76 10.95 -13.14
C ARG A 257 -26.26 9.99 -14.21
N ILE A 258 -26.38 10.38 -15.49
CA ILE A 258 -25.92 9.63 -16.66
C ILE A 258 -25.39 10.58 -17.75
N PHE A 259 -24.42 10.12 -18.56
CA PHE A 259 -23.72 10.95 -19.55
C PHE A 259 -24.62 11.58 -20.61
N LYS A 260 -25.76 10.96 -20.93
CA LYS A 260 -26.76 11.53 -21.85
C LYS A 260 -27.33 12.85 -21.31
N GLU A 261 -27.63 12.91 -20.01
CA GLU A 261 -28.10 14.14 -19.34
C GLU A 261 -27.03 15.23 -19.34
N LEU A 262 -25.74 14.87 -19.28
CA LEU A 262 -24.64 15.82 -19.36
C LEU A 262 -24.58 16.49 -20.74
N ARG A 263 -24.75 15.72 -21.82
CA ARG A 263 -24.76 16.24 -23.19
C ARG A 263 -26.00 17.10 -23.47
N GLU A 264 -27.15 16.74 -22.91
CA GLU A 264 -28.38 17.55 -23.00
C GLU A 264 -28.19 18.91 -22.29
N LYS A 265 -27.51 18.92 -21.13
CA LYS A 265 -27.26 20.15 -20.33
C LYS A 265 -26.10 21.01 -20.82
N LEU A 266 -25.18 20.46 -21.61
CA LEU A 266 -24.07 21.20 -22.24
C LEU A 266 -24.45 21.84 -23.59
N ASN A 267 -25.59 21.43 -24.16
CA ASN A 267 -26.07 21.91 -25.46
C ASN A 267 -27.25 22.91 -25.35
N GLU A 268 -27.63 23.31 -24.14
CA GLU A 268 -28.49 24.47 -23.85
C GLU A 268 -27.63 25.75 -23.69
#